data_AF-A0A972F6J7-F1
#
_entry.id   AF-A0A972F6J7-F1
#
_cell.length_a   1.000
_cell.length_b   1.000
_cell.length_c   1.000
_cell.angle_alpha   90.00
_cell.angle_beta   90.00
_cell.angle_gamma   90.00
#
_symmetry.space_group_name_H-M   'P 1'
#
loop_
_entity.id
_entity.type
_entity.pdbx_description
1 polymer ?
#
loop_
_entity_poly.entity_id
_entity_poly.type
_entity_poly.pdbx_seq_one_letter_code
_entity_poly.pdbx_strand_id
1 'polypeptide(L)'
;MKSIRGLALALIGAFALLSAGAGFWQLADSRAKLRAVEWTQLANQLTDVAQRASARLALERGVTAAILGNPAEADPELLFELHGVRLLVDELHRQMWELLGELGNRSIDHPLFERVGDLQQSRAEMVRLRALVDEQLLGVGNGLDAEQWIALMNRRIDELQDVATHAMLPLRGNVYTLVSAPIIKDVLFTLGEYLGRERAMVGVAIARNQALSEAELAQLHDYRVVALRARERALAMIQDLPASAELEQAHKRLEQDLLAGYENLRASVYASVHTGRPYPMDAAQWYQDATVGIDSVLGLSLAVSNQFAQDIMQLRKHAERTLILLSLAFAVLLVMLWFTVRSVSRRVLRPLRTLEKAAATISHGDLSQALPRMGDDELGRLGGAFEHMRKTLLGDIERRERDATQLRKFMALIERSASAMIVTDREGIVEYVNRQFTQVTGYERDESVGRKAGFWRSGMTAASQYDILWEALLQGRVWEGEMINRRK
;
A
#
# COMPACT_ATOMS: atom_id res chain seq x y z
N MET A 1 5.26 -13.66 -36.74
CA MET A 1 4.26 -12.71 -36.20
C MET A 1 3.89 -13.13 -34.78
N LYS A 2 4.06 -12.28 -33.77
CA LYS A 2 3.57 -12.56 -32.41
C LYS A 2 2.04 -12.70 -32.50
N SER A 3 1.48 -13.83 -32.08
CA SER A 3 0.03 -14.05 -32.18
C SER A 3 -0.72 -12.99 -31.37
N ILE A 4 -1.89 -12.56 -31.83
CA ILE A 4 -2.77 -11.60 -31.12
C ILE A 4 -2.98 -12.03 -29.66
N ARG A 5 -3.02 -13.35 -29.40
CA ARG A 5 -3.03 -13.95 -28.07
C ARG A 5 -1.81 -13.58 -27.21
N GLY A 6 -0.60 -13.67 -27.78
CA GLY A 6 0.62 -13.30 -27.08
C GLY A 6 0.63 -11.82 -26.69
N LEU A 7 0.13 -10.96 -27.58
CA LEU A 7 0.05 -9.51 -27.34
C LEU A 7 -1.00 -9.17 -26.27
N ALA A 8 -2.18 -9.79 -26.31
CA ALA A 8 -3.21 -9.62 -25.27
C ALA A 8 -2.73 -10.10 -23.89
N LEU A 9 -2.11 -11.28 -23.82
CA LEU A 9 -1.56 -11.82 -22.56
C LEU A 9 -0.41 -10.94 -22.02
N ALA A 10 0.44 -10.41 -22.91
CA ALA A 10 1.50 -9.50 -22.52
C ALA A 10 0.96 -8.17 -21.95
N LEU A 11 -0.08 -7.59 -22.56
CA LEU A 11 -0.73 -6.37 -22.05
C LEU A 11 -1.39 -6.60 -20.68
N ILE A 12 -2.10 -7.72 -20.52
CA ILE A 12 -2.69 -8.11 -19.23
C ILE A 12 -1.60 -8.31 -18.17
N GLY A 13 -0.51 -8.99 -18.52
CA GLY A 13 0.63 -9.22 -17.63
C GLY A 13 1.34 -7.92 -17.23
N ALA A 14 1.54 -7.01 -18.17
CA ALA A 14 2.12 -5.69 -17.91
C ALA A 14 1.23 -4.85 -16.98
N PHE A 15 -0.07 -4.85 -17.22
CA PHE A 15 -1.03 -4.17 -16.34
C PHE A 15 -1.06 -4.76 -14.92
N ALA A 16 -1.01 -6.09 -14.80
CA ALA A 16 -0.94 -6.77 -13.52
C ALA A 16 0.37 -6.45 -12.76
N LEU A 17 1.50 -6.38 -13.46
CA LEU A 17 2.80 -6.00 -12.88
C LEU A 17 2.81 -4.55 -12.40
N LEU A 18 2.30 -3.61 -13.20
CA LEU A 18 2.18 -2.20 -12.80
C LEU A 18 1.27 -2.04 -11.58
N SER A 19 0.13 -2.75 -11.58
CA SER A 19 -0.82 -2.78 -10.47
C SER A 19 -0.18 -3.34 -9.19
N ALA A 20 0.55 -4.44 -9.29
CA ALA A 20 1.26 -5.04 -8.15
C ALA A 20 2.37 -4.12 -7.62
N GLY A 21 3.13 -3.47 -8.51
CA GLY A 21 4.16 -2.51 -8.14
C GLY A 21 3.59 -1.31 -7.40
N ALA A 22 2.49 -0.72 -7.91
CA ALA A 22 1.78 0.37 -7.25
C ALA A 22 1.23 -0.06 -5.87
N GLY A 23 0.64 -1.25 -5.78
CA GLY A 23 0.15 -1.81 -4.51
C GLY A 23 1.25 -2.02 -3.48
N PHE A 24 2.42 -2.53 -3.89
CA PHE A 24 3.57 -2.71 -3.02
C PHE A 24 4.12 -1.37 -2.52
N TRP A 25 4.28 -0.39 -3.43
CA TRP A 25 4.73 0.95 -3.06
C TRP A 25 3.76 1.63 -2.08
N GLN A 26 2.46 1.55 -2.35
CA GLN A 26 1.41 2.09 -1.46
C GLN A 26 1.44 1.43 -0.07
N LEU A 27 1.66 0.11 -0.01
CA LEU A 27 1.78 -0.62 1.25
C LEU A 27 3.03 -0.20 2.03
N ALA A 28 4.16 -0.03 1.34
CA ALA A 28 5.41 0.43 1.95
C ALA A 28 5.28 1.87 2.50
N ASP A 29 4.72 2.79 1.72
CA ASP A 29 4.44 4.17 2.12
C ASP A 29 3.49 4.24 3.33
N SER A 30 2.42 3.44 3.28
CA SER A 30 1.45 3.36 4.38
C SER A 30 2.07 2.84 5.68
N ARG A 31 2.93 1.82 5.60
CA ARG A 31 3.67 1.32 6.77
C ARG A 31 4.65 2.36 7.32
N ALA A 32 5.26 3.18 6.47
CA ALA A 32 6.12 4.27 6.93
C ALA A 32 5.32 5.35 7.68
N LYS A 33 4.13 5.73 7.18
CA LYS A 33 3.22 6.66 7.84
C LYS A 33 2.74 6.14 9.20
N LEU A 34 2.31 4.89 9.27
CA LEU A 34 1.85 4.30 10.54
C LEU A 34 2.95 4.29 11.60
N ARG A 35 4.18 3.89 11.23
CA ARG A 35 5.34 3.95 12.14
C ARG A 35 5.64 5.37 12.61
N ALA A 36 5.53 6.37 11.72
CA ALA A 36 5.72 7.77 12.07
C ALA A 36 4.69 8.24 13.10
N VAL A 37 3.41 7.92 12.89
CA VAL A 37 2.33 8.30 13.80
C VAL A 37 2.53 7.67 15.18
N GLU A 38 2.82 6.36 15.24
CA GLU A 38 3.05 5.66 16.51
C GLU A 38 4.26 6.24 17.27
N TRP A 39 5.37 6.49 16.58
CA TRP A 39 6.54 7.12 17.19
C TRP A 39 6.20 8.51 17.74
N THR A 40 5.58 9.35 16.92
CA THR A 40 5.23 10.73 17.30
C THR A 40 4.29 10.76 18.50
N GLN A 41 3.33 9.82 18.58
CA GLN A 41 2.43 9.71 19.71
C GLN A 41 3.16 9.36 21.01
N LEU A 42 4.04 8.35 20.98
CA LEU A 42 4.85 7.94 22.14
C LEU A 42 5.85 9.03 22.55
N ALA A 43 6.52 9.66 21.58
CA ALA A 43 7.42 10.78 21.82
C ALA A 43 6.69 11.97 22.46
N ASN A 44 5.45 12.24 22.03
CA ASN A 44 4.61 13.27 22.63
C ASN A 44 4.25 12.94 24.09
N GLN A 45 3.87 11.70 24.38
CA GLN A 45 3.62 11.23 25.75
C GLN A 45 4.88 11.30 26.62
N LEU A 46 6.04 10.89 26.09
CA LEU A 46 7.33 10.97 26.77
C LEU A 46 7.65 12.41 27.14
N THR A 47 7.47 13.34 26.20
CA THR A 47 7.67 14.77 26.42
C THR A 47 6.76 15.31 27.52
N ASP A 48 5.48 14.90 27.55
CA ASP A 48 4.55 15.34 28.59
C ASP A 48 4.92 14.82 29.97
N VAL A 49 5.40 13.58 30.06
CA VAL A 49 5.90 13.02 31.31
C VAL A 49 7.19 13.71 31.74
N ALA A 50 8.11 13.97 30.80
CA ALA A 50 9.36 14.66 31.07
C ALA A 50 9.11 16.10 31.57
N GLN A 51 8.22 16.86 30.95
CA GLN A 51 7.87 18.22 31.40
C GLN A 51 7.25 18.21 32.80
N ARG A 52 6.34 17.27 33.07
CA ARG A 52 5.76 17.08 34.42
C ARG A 52 6.86 16.72 35.43
N ALA A 53 7.77 15.82 35.08
CA ALA A 53 8.89 15.42 35.93
C ALA A 53 9.81 16.62 36.23
N SER A 54 10.16 17.41 35.21
CA SER A 54 10.96 18.63 35.36
C SER A 54 10.30 19.65 36.28
N ALA A 55 8.99 19.88 36.15
CA ALA A 55 8.26 20.79 37.03
C ALA A 55 8.29 20.34 38.50
N ARG A 56 8.14 19.02 38.76
CA ARG A 56 8.20 18.46 40.11
C ARG A 56 9.63 18.42 40.66
N LEU A 57 10.63 18.14 39.84
CA LEU A 57 12.04 18.26 40.21
C LEU A 57 12.42 19.70 40.54
N ALA A 58 11.91 20.69 39.79
CA ALA A 58 12.12 22.10 40.08
C ALA A 58 11.48 22.53 41.42
N LEU A 59 10.38 21.90 41.82
CA LEU A 59 9.78 22.08 43.15
C LEU A 59 10.63 21.41 44.23
N GLU A 60 11.00 20.14 44.05
CA GLU A 60 11.87 19.41 44.98
C GLU A 60 13.22 20.14 45.18
N ARG A 61 13.78 20.68 44.09
CA ARG A 61 14.98 21.52 44.11
C ARG A 61 14.83 22.66 45.11
N GLY A 62 13.75 23.44 44.97
CA GLY A 62 13.48 24.61 45.80
C GLY A 62 13.20 24.24 47.26
N VAL A 63 12.25 23.34 47.49
CA VAL A 63 11.84 22.92 48.84
C VAL A 63 13.03 22.35 49.61
N THR A 64 13.82 21.47 49.00
CA THR A 64 15.02 20.89 49.62
C THR A 64 16.08 21.96 49.87
N ALA A 65 16.30 22.90 48.94
CA ALA A 65 17.26 23.99 49.14
C ALA A 65 16.84 24.92 50.29
N ALA A 66 15.54 25.19 50.45
CA ALA A 66 15.01 25.97 51.56
C ALA A 66 15.23 25.25 52.90
N ILE A 67 14.95 23.95 52.94
CA ILE A 67 15.21 23.09 54.11
C ILE A 67 16.70 23.08 54.47
N LEU A 68 17.60 22.90 53.50
CA LEU A 68 19.06 22.91 53.71
C LEU A 68 19.58 24.28 54.16
N GLY A 69 18.81 25.36 53.97
CA GLY A 69 19.13 26.69 54.47
C GLY A 69 19.08 26.80 56.00
N ASN A 70 18.21 26.04 56.66
CA ASN A 70 18.14 25.94 58.12
C ASN A 70 17.61 24.54 58.54
N PRO A 71 18.44 23.49 58.42
CA PRO A 71 17.98 22.10 58.56
C PRO A 71 17.55 21.72 59.97
N ALA A 72 18.08 22.39 61.00
CA ALA A 72 17.73 22.13 62.40
C ALA A 72 16.32 22.64 62.78
N GLU A 73 15.83 23.66 62.06
CA GLU A 73 14.51 24.27 62.27
C GLU A 73 13.65 24.13 61.00
N ALA A 74 13.82 23.02 60.28
CA ALA A 74 13.08 22.76 59.05
C ALA A 74 11.58 22.80 59.30
N ASP A 75 10.88 23.61 58.50
CA ASP A 75 9.43 23.78 58.58
C ASP A 75 8.70 22.43 58.34
N PRO A 76 7.84 21.96 59.28
CA PRO A 76 7.05 20.75 59.10
C PRO A 76 6.22 20.72 57.82
N GLU A 77 5.73 21.86 57.34
CA GLU A 77 4.96 21.93 56.09
C GLU A 77 5.86 21.70 54.87
N LEU A 78 7.08 22.26 54.86
CA LEU A 78 8.07 21.99 53.82
C LEU A 78 8.53 20.53 53.81
N LEU A 79 8.65 19.90 54.98
CA LEU A 79 8.96 18.46 55.08
C LEU A 79 7.84 17.59 54.50
N PHE A 80 6.58 17.95 54.77
CA PHE A 80 5.42 17.28 54.18
C PHE A 80 5.38 17.46 52.65
N GLU A 81 5.60 18.68 52.17
CA GLU A 81 5.67 18.99 50.73
C GLU A 81 6.82 18.24 50.04
N LEU A 82 7.99 18.17 50.68
CA LEU A 82 9.15 17.42 50.18
C LEU A 82 8.83 15.94 49.99
N HIS A 83 8.19 15.32 50.98
CA HIS A 83 7.81 13.92 50.88
C HIS A 83 6.83 13.68 49.71
N GLY A 84 5.81 14.52 49.59
CA GLY A 84 4.82 14.45 48.51
C GLY A 84 5.43 14.62 47.12
N VAL A 85 6.31 15.62 46.94
CA VAL A 85 6.94 15.86 45.64
C VAL A 85 7.90 14.75 45.24
N ARG A 86 8.65 14.15 46.18
CA ARG A 86 9.54 13.02 45.90
C ARG A 86 8.79 11.81 45.37
N LEU A 87 7.65 11.46 45.97
CA LEU A 87 6.78 10.38 45.50
C LEU A 87 6.29 10.62 44.06
N LEU A 88 5.86 11.85 43.75
CA LEU A 88 5.42 12.23 42.41
C LEU A 88 6.56 12.15 41.38
N VAL A 89 7.77 12.62 41.75
CA VAL A 89 8.96 12.53 40.89
C VAL A 89 9.29 11.07 40.57
N ASP A 90 9.26 10.20 41.58
CA ASP A 90 9.59 8.78 41.41
C ASP A 90 8.57 8.06 40.50
N GLU A 91 7.29 8.39 40.65
CA GLU A 91 6.21 7.86 39.81
C GLU A 91 6.30 8.34 38.35
N LEU A 92 6.51 9.64 38.13
CA LEU A 92 6.70 10.20 36.78
C LEU A 92 7.94 9.60 36.12
N HIS A 93 8.99 9.37 36.89
CA HIS A 93 10.20 8.74 36.40
C HIS A 93 9.98 7.27 35.98
N ARG A 94 9.15 6.51 36.71
CA ARG A 94 8.73 5.15 36.32
C ARG A 94 7.99 5.17 34.99
N GLN A 95 6.99 6.04 34.83
CA GLN A 95 6.22 6.19 33.58
C GLN A 95 7.14 6.55 32.40
N MET A 96 8.10 7.44 32.62
CA MET A 96 9.07 7.84 31.60
C MET A 96 9.92 6.65 31.12
N TRP A 97 10.39 5.78 32.03
CA TRP A 97 11.15 4.59 31.64
C TRP A 97 10.33 3.57 30.87
N GLU A 98 9.04 3.42 31.19
CA GLU A 98 8.13 2.56 30.42
C GLU A 98 8.02 3.06 28.97
N LEU A 99 7.81 4.37 28.79
CA LEU A 99 7.76 4.99 27.46
C LEU A 99 9.09 4.91 26.70
N LEU A 100 10.22 5.10 27.38
CA LEU A 100 11.55 4.94 26.78
C LEU A 100 11.79 3.49 26.33
N GLY A 101 11.34 2.50 27.10
CA GLY A 101 11.39 1.08 26.72
C GLY A 101 10.54 0.80 25.47
N GLU A 102 9.34 1.36 25.41
CA GLU A 102 8.45 1.26 24.24
C GLU A 102 9.04 1.89 22.97
N LEU A 103 9.66 3.06 23.10
CA LEU A 103 10.37 3.72 22.01
C LEU A 103 11.61 2.92 21.58
N GLY A 104 12.34 2.34 22.53
CA GLY A 104 13.56 1.56 22.27
C GLY A 104 13.27 0.29 21.49
N ASN A 105 12.18 -0.39 21.81
CA ASN A 105 11.70 -1.56 21.06
C ASN A 105 11.37 -1.27 19.59
N ARG A 106 11.11 0.01 19.25
CA ARG A 106 10.75 0.44 17.89
C ARG A 106 11.95 0.95 17.10
N SER A 107 12.84 1.70 17.74
CA SER A 107 14.02 2.28 17.08
C SER A 107 15.11 2.63 18.10
N ILE A 108 15.88 1.62 18.53
CA ILE A 108 17.01 1.82 19.45
C ILE A 108 18.13 2.70 18.86
N ASP A 109 18.30 2.71 17.53
CA ASP A 109 19.31 3.52 16.83
C ASP A 109 18.94 5.02 16.73
N HIS A 110 17.86 5.44 17.39
CA HIS A 110 17.42 6.84 17.40
C HIS A 110 18.34 7.71 18.28
N PRO A 111 18.68 8.96 17.90
CA PRO A 111 19.55 9.85 18.69
C PRO A 111 19.09 10.11 20.13
N LEU A 112 17.79 9.93 20.40
CA LEU A 112 17.21 9.94 21.76
C LEU A 112 18.00 9.05 22.73
N PHE A 113 18.38 7.84 22.30
CA PHE A 113 18.98 6.85 23.19
C PHE A 113 20.44 7.17 23.56
N GLU A 114 21.09 8.08 22.85
CA GLU A 114 22.39 8.62 23.24
C GLU A 114 22.29 9.49 24.51
N ARG A 115 21.10 10.05 24.81
CA ARG A 115 20.85 10.92 25.97
C ARG A 115 20.34 10.19 27.21
N VAL A 116 19.86 8.96 27.06
CA VAL A 116 19.24 8.19 28.15
C VAL A 116 20.26 7.77 29.22
N GLY A 117 21.53 7.58 28.84
CA GLY A 117 22.61 7.23 29.77
C GLY A 117 22.85 8.30 30.84
N ASP A 118 22.93 9.58 30.41
CA ASP A 118 23.13 10.72 31.30
C ASP A 118 22.00 10.81 32.34
N LEU A 119 20.75 10.62 31.88
CA LEU A 119 19.56 10.65 32.73
C LEU A 119 19.54 9.54 33.80
N GLN A 120 20.09 8.37 33.49
CA GLN A 120 20.23 7.26 34.44
C GLN A 120 21.31 7.56 35.48
N GLN A 121 22.43 8.13 35.04
CA GLN A 121 23.53 8.51 35.93
C GLN A 121 23.09 9.60 36.92
N SER A 122 22.46 10.68 36.44
CA SER A 122 21.99 11.76 37.31
C SER A 122 20.89 11.31 38.27
N ARG A 123 20.09 10.29 37.91
CA ARG A 123 19.11 9.68 38.82
C ARG A 123 19.80 9.00 40.00
N ALA A 124 20.82 8.20 39.73
CA ALA A 124 21.55 7.50 40.80
C ALA A 124 22.20 8.51 41.76
N GLU A 125 22.73 9.60 41.21
CA GLU A 125 23.29 10.70 42.00
C GLU A 125 22.23 11.43 42.83
N MET A 126 21.04 11.69 42.26
CA MET A 126 19.92 12.31 42.97
C MET A 126 19.46 11.46 44.15
N VAL A 127 19.32 10.14 43.96
CA VAL A 127 18.97 9.21 45.05
C VAL A 127 20.01 9.25 46.17
N ARG A 128 21.30 9.34 45.82
CA ARG A 128 22.38 9.48 46.80
C ARG A 128 22.29 10.81 47.55
N LEU A 129 22.08 11.94 46.86
CA LEU A 129 21.97 13.24 47.53
C LEU A 129 20.72 13.33 48.40
N ARG A 130 19.58 12.73 48.00
CA ARG A 130 18.39 12.62 48.85
C ARG A 130 18.71 11.94 50.19
N ALA A 131 19.48 10.85 50.16
CA ALA A 131 19.88 10.15 51.38
C ALA A 131 20.75 11.03 52.31
N LEU A 132 21.64 11.85 51.75
CA LEU A 132 22.44 12.80 52.53
C LEU A 132 21.58 13.93 53.14
N VAL A 133 20.58 14.42 52.40
CA VAL A 133 19.59 15.36 52.93
C VAL A 133 18.85 14.74 54.12
N ASP A 134 18.41 13.49 53.99
CA ASP A 134 17.67 12.79 55.04
C ASP A 134 18.53 12.54 56.28
N GLU A 135 19.81 12.16 56.09
CA GLU A 135 20.83 12.05 57.13
C GLU A 135 21.05 13.37 57.89
N GLN A 136 21.16 14.48 57.15
CA GLN A 136 21.33 15.81 57.72
C GLN A 136 20.10 16.28 58.52
N LEU A 137 18.89 15.93 58.06
CA LEU A 137 17.65 16.21 58.79
C LEU A 137 17.53 15.42 60.09
N LEU A 138 18.14 14.24 60.17
CA LEU A 138 18.24 13.45 61.40
C LEU A 138 19.36 13.93 62.34
N GLY A 139 20.12 14.96 61.95
CA GLY A 139 21.29 15.45 62.69
C GLY A 139 22.50 14.49 62.64
N VAL A 140 22.52 13.56 61.68
CA VAL A 140 23.55 12.52 61.54
C VAL A 140 24.21 12.68 60.17
N GLY A 141 25.24 13.52 60.03
CA GLY A 141 25.96 13.66 58.76
C GLY A 141 26.70 14.98 58.60
N ASN A 142 27.58 15.06 57.59
CA ASN A 142 28.17 16.32 57.15
C ASN A 142 27.19 17.02 56.20
N GLY A 143 27.03 18.34 56.35
CA GLY A 143 26.02 19.11 55.62
C GLY A 143 26.22 19.06 54.11
N LEU A 144 25.23 18.52 53.39
CA LEU A 144 25.11 18.74 51.95
C LEU A 144 24.86 20.24 51.73
N ASP A 145 25.66 20.83 50.87
CA ASP A 145 25.45 22.22 50.50
C ASP A 145 24.22 22.34 49.57
N ALA A 146 23.38 23.35 49.85
CA ALA A 146 22.24 23.68 49.01
C ALA A 146 22.69 23.98 47.56
N GLU A 147 23.89 24.56 47.36
CA GLU A 147 24.42 24.80 46.01
C GLU A 147 24.70 23.50 45.25
N GLN A 148 25.26 22.48 45.92
CA GLN A 148 25.52 21.17 45.32
C GLN A 148 24.21 20.49 44.91
N TRP A 149 23.19 20.55 45.78
CA TRP A 149 21.86 20.05 45.48
C TRP A 149 21.23 20.77 44.29
N ILE A 150 21.25 22.11 44.29
CA ILE A 150 20.70 22.92 43.20
C ILE A 150 21.40 22.61 41.88
N ALA A 151 22.73 22.50 41.87
CA ALA A 151 23.51 22.20 40.69
C ALA A 151 23.13 20.84 40.07
N LEU A 152 23.00 19.79 40.89
CA LEU A 152 22.56 18.48 40.43
C LEU A 152 21.16 18.55 39.81
N MET A 153 20.21 19.19 40.50
CA MET A 153 18.82 19.26 40.06
C MET A 153 18.69 20.06 38.77
N ASN A 154 19.43 21.17 38.63
CA ASN A 154 19.49 21.93 37.38
C ASN A 154 19.94 21.05 36.22
N ARG A 155 21.09 20.36 36.37
CA ARG A 155 21.61 19.47 35.33
C ARG A 155 20.60 18.38 34.97
N ARG A 156 19.95 17.77 35.97
CA ARG A 156 18.96 16.71 35.72
C ARG A 156 17.72 17.21 35.00
N ILE A 157 17.25 18.42 35.31
CA ILE A 157 16.13 19.05 34.60
C ILE A 157 16.53 19.35 33.14
N ASP A 158 17.76 19.81 32.92
CA ASP A 158 18.29 20.07 31.58
C ASP A 158 18.42 18.76 30.76
N GLU A 159 18.92 17.67 31.37
CA GLU A 159 18.99 16.33 30.75
C GLU A 159 17.61 15.78 30.39
N LEU A 160 16.58 16.03 31.22
CA LEU A 160 15.20 15.67 30.91
C LEU A 160 14.67 16.45 29.70
N GLN A 161 14.99 17.73 29.60
CA GLN A 161 14.62 18.55 28.46
C GLN A 161 15.35 18.11 27.19
N ASP A 162 16.61 17.69 27.29
CA ASP A 162 17.34 17.10 26.18
C ASP A 162 16.65 15.82 25.70
N VAL A 163 16.26 14.91 26.60
CA VAL A 163 15.51 13.70 26.25
C VAL A 163 14.18 14.05 25.58
N ALA A 164 13.42 15.01 26.13
CA ALA A 164 12.15 15.46 25.56
C ALA A 164 12.33 16.04 24.14
N THR A 165 13.34 16.89 23.95
CA THR A 165 13.65 17.52 22.65
C THR A 165 14.13 16.49 21.63
N HIS A 166 15.01 15.58 22.02
CA HIS A 166 15.54 14.55 21.12
C HIS A 166 14.48 13.49 20.79
N ALA A 167 13.50 13.23 21.65
CA ALA A 167 12.40 12.31 21.36
C ALA A 167 11.55 12.79 20.17
N MET A 168 11.45 14.11 19.99
CA MET A 168 10.70 14.75 18.92
C MET A 168 11.46 14.83 17.59
N LEU A 169 12.71 14.36 17.53
CA LEU A 169 13.43 14.27 16.27
C LEU A 169 12.79 13.24 15.33
N PRO A 170 12.88 13.48 14.01
CA PRO A 170 12.28 12.59 13.04
C PRO A 170 13.00 11.24 12.98
N LEU A 171 12.25 10.17 12.78
CA LEU A 171 12.81 8.86 12.47
C LEU A 171 13.66 8.95 11.18
N ARG A 172 14.87 8.37 11.17
CA ARG A 172 15.76 8.38 10.00
C ARG A 172 15.04 7.86 8.76
N GLY A 173 15.05 8.65 7.68
CA GLY A 173 14.39 8.31 6.42
C GLY A 173 12.85 8.43 6.43
N ASN A 174 12.24 9.01 7.46
CA ASN A 174 10.79 9.15 7.58
C ASN A 174 10.35 10.63 7.70
N VAL A 175 10.00 11.24 6.56
CA VAL A 175 9.56 12.64 6.47
C VAL A 175 8.22 12.94 7.14
N TYR A 176 7.45 11.93 7.55
CA TYR A 176 6.11 12.10 8.15
C TYR A 176 6.14 12.44 9.65
N THR A 177 7.32 12.67 10.23
CA THR A 177 7.52 12.94 11.67
C THR A 177 7.81 14.41 12.00
N LEU A 178 7.84 15.33 11.02
CA LEU A 178 7.99 16.76 11.30
C LEU A 178 6.69 17.35 11.87
N VAL A 179 6.75 17.85 13.11
CA VAL A 179 5.64 18.56 13.77
C VAL A 179 6.17 19.85 14.39
N SER A 180 5.40 20.94 14.36
CA SER A 180 5.75 22.25 14.94
C SER A 180 5.57 22.34 16.46
N ALA A 181 4.80 21.40 17.05
CA ALA A 181 4.51 21.28 18.47
C ALA A 181 5.70 21.38 19.44
N PRO A 182 6.88 20.80 19.13
CA PRO A 182 8.03 20.83 20.05
C PRO A 182 8.51 22.25 20.35
N ILE A 183 8.34 23.21 19.43
CA ILE A 183 8.84 24.57 19.61
C ILE A 183 8.03 25.29 20.69
N ILE A 184 6.69 25.17 20.68
CA ILE A 184 5.84 25.82 21.70
C ILE A 184 6.12 25.21 23.08
N LYS A 185 6.25 23.89 23.13
CA LYS A 185 6.58 23.16 24.37
C LYS A 185 7.94 23.56 24.94
N ASP A 186 8.95 23.73 24.09
CA ASP A 186 10.28 24.17 24.52
C ASP A 186 10.27 25.58 25.11
N VAL A 187 9.52 26.50 24.48
CA VAL A 187 9.34 27.86 25.00
C VAL A 187 8.58 27.85 26.34
N LEU A 188 7.51 27.06 26.46
CA LEU A 188 6.75 26.92 27.71
C LEU A 188 7.56 26.24 28.82
N PHE A 189 8.39 25.26 28.48
CA PHE A 189 9.35 24.65 29.41
C PHE A 189 10.33 25.71 29.92
N THR A 190 10.92 26.49 29.02
CA THR A 190 11.84 27.57 29.40
C THR A 190 11.19 28.56 30.36
N LEU A 191 9.93 28.96 30.09
CA LEU A 191 9.17 29.81 30.99
C LEU A 191 9.02 29.17 32.38
N GLY A 192 8.51 27.95 32.44
CA GLY A 192 8.27 27.24 33.71
C GLY A 192 9.55 27.00 34.51
N GLU A 193 10.65 26.65 33.85
CA GLU A 193 11.93 26.36 34.50
C GLU A 193 12.55 27.61 35.12
N TYR A 194 12.56 28.73 34.41
CA TYR A 194 13.11 29.98 34.93
C TYR A 194 12.25 30.60 36.04
N LEU A 195 10.92 30.46 35.96
CA LEU A 195 10.03 30.78 37.09
C LEU A 195 10.31 29.85 38.29
N GLY A 196 10.59 28.57 38.04
CA GLY A 196 10.98 27.61 39.08
C GLY A 196 12.32 27.93 39.75
N ARG A 197 13.30 28.45 38.99
CA ARG A 197 14.61 28.90 39.52
C ARG A 197 14.47 30.14 40.39
N GLU A 198 13.68 31.10 39.92
CA GLU A 198 13.28 32.27 40.70
C GLU A 198 12.58 31.86 42.00
N ARG A 199 11.56 31.00 41.93
CA ARG A 199 10.84 30.50 43.10
C ARG A 199 11.79 29.91 44.14
N ALA A 200 12.73 29.07 43.70
CA ALA A 200 13.71 28.45 44.58
C ALA A 200 14.62 29.48 45.28
N MET A 201 15.18 30.42 44.53
CA MET A 201 16.06 31.46 45.09
C MET A 201 15.33 32.33 46.12
N VAL A 202 14.14 32.81 45.79
CA VAL A 202 13.32 33.64 46.69
C VAL A 202 12.89 32.83 47.91
N GLY A 203 12.49 31.57 47.73
CA GLY A 203 12.07 30.69 48.82
C GLY A 203 13.20 30.41 49.82
N VAL A 204 14.43 30.23 49.35
CA VAL A 204 15.61 30.09 50.22
C VAL A 204 15.85 31.37 51.03
N ALA A 205 15.71 32.55 50.43
CA ALA A 205 15.87 33.82 51.13
C ALA A 205 14.80 34.04 52.22
N ILE A 206 13.54 33.67 51.91
CA ILE A 206 12.43 33.69 52.88
C ILE A 206 12.72 32.72 54.04
N ALA A 207 13.13 31.48 53.74
CA ALA A 207 13.43 30.46 54.75
C ALA A 207 14.58 30.85 55.69
N ARG A 208 15.60 31.54 55.17
CA ARG A 208 16.72 32.09 55.96
C ARG A 208 16.36 33.39 56.68
N ASN A 209 15.21 33.99 56.37
CA ASN A 209 14.78 35.33 56.80
C ASN A 209 15.87 36.40 56.54
N GLN A 210 16.52 36.32 55.37
CA GLN A 210 17.60 37.20 54.95
C GLN A 210 17.27 37.88 53.61
N ALA A 211 17.78 39.09 53.40
CA ALA A 211 17.71 39.75 52.10
C ALA A 211 18.63 39.03 51.09
N LEU A 212 18.25 39.07 49.80
CA LEU A 212 19.09 38.57 48.72
C LEU A 212 20.39 39.39 48.62
N SER A 213 21.51 38.71 48.46
CA SER A 213 22.81 39.32 48.15
C SER A 213 22.80 40.02 46.79
N GLU A 214 23.78 40.89 46.52
CA GLU A 214 23.91 41.54 45.20
C GLU A 214 24.07 40.52 44.06
N ALA A 215 24.77 39.41 44.30
CA ALA A 215 24.93 38.33 43.34
C ALA A 215 23.59 37.62 43.06
N GLU A 216 22.82 37.31 44.11
CA GLU A 216 21.49 36.69 43.95
C GLU A 216 20.50 37.65 43.28
N LEU A 217 20.56 38.96 43.56
CA LEU A 217 19.74 39.97 42.87
C LEU A 217 20.06 40.07 41.38
N ALA A 218 21.34 40.01 41.00
CA ALA A 218 21.75 39.99 39.60
C ALA A 218 21.25 38.71 38.90
N GLN A 219 21.42 37.56 39.54
CA GLN A 219 20.95 36.28 39.00
C GLN A 219 19.42 36.21 38.92
N LEU A 220 18.69 36.79 39.88
CA LEU A 220 17.25 36.94 39.84
C LEU A 220 16.82 37.80 38.64
N HIS A 221 17.54 38.89 38.35
CA HIS A 221 17.27 39.71 37.18
C HIS A 221 17.43 38.91 35.88
N ASP A 222 18.51 38.13 35.76
CA ASP A 222 18.76 37.29 34.58
C ASP A 222 17.65 36.26 34.36
N TYR A 223 17.19 35.61 35.44
CA TYR A 223 16.08 34.67 35.36
C TYR A 223 14.80 35.31 34.83
N ARG A 224 14.51 36.53 35.28
CA ARG A 224 13.32 37.29 34.86
C ARG A 224 13.38 37.68 33.39
N VAL A 225 14.54 38.09 32.89
CA VAL A 225 14.70 38.44 31.47
C VAL A 225 14.37 37.25 30.58
N VAL A 226 14.85 36.05 30.96
CA VAL A 226 14.56 34.83 30.19
C VAL A 226 13.08 34.45 30.29
N ALA A 227 12.50 34.46 31.49
CA ALA A 227 11.08 34.15 31.69
C ALA A 227 10.16 35.10 30.90
N LEU A 228 10.40 36.41 30.95
CA LEU A 228 9.60 37.40 30.23
C LEU A 228 9.66 37.19 28.71
N ARG A 229 10.85 36.93 28.16
CA ARG A 229 11.01 36.66 26.73
C ARG A 229 10.34 35.35 26.31
N ALA A 230 10.47 34.30 27.13
CA ALA A 230 9.80 33.02 26.87
C ALA A 230 8.27 33.18 26.90
N ARG A 231 7.74 33.94 27.85
CA ARG A 231 6.31 34.27 27.93
C ARG A 231 5.80 34.99 26.69
N GLU A 232 6.47 36.06 26.27
CA GLU A 232 6.07 36.82 25.07
C GLU A 232 6.05 35.94 23.82
N ARG A 233 7.07 35.09 23.66
CA ARG A 233 7.13 34.12 22.56
C ARG A 233 6.01 33.08 22.66
N ALA A 234 5.74 32.52 23.83
CA ALA A 234 4.69 31.53 24.02
C ALA A 234 3.31 32.10 23.66
N LEU A 235 2.97 33.28 24.19
CA LEU A 235 1.69 33.93 23.92
C LEU A 235 1.53 34.28 22.43
N ALA A 236 2.59 34.75 21.76
CA ALA A 236 2.55 35.01 20.32
C ALA A 236 2.30 33.72 19.51
N MET A 237 2.96 32.61 19.85
CA MET A 237 2.78 31.34 19.13
C MET A 237 1.42 30.70 19.36
N ILE A 238 0.82 30.90 20.53
CA ILE A 238 -0.48 30.28 20.89
C ILE A 238 -1.65 30.98 20.19
N GLN A 239 -1.53 32.27 19.86
CA GLN A 239 -2.56 33.01 19.12
C GLN A 239 -2.85 32.43 17.74
N ASP A 240 -1.85 31.79 17.12
CA ASP A 240 -1.96 31.19 15.79
C ASP A 240 -2.44 29.72 15.83
N LEU A 241 -2.63 29.14 17.03
CA LEU A 241 -3.13 27.78 17.18
C LEU A 241 -4.65 27.71 16.96
N PRO A 242 -5.17 26.58 16.46
CA PRO A 242 -6.61 26.36 16.39
C PRO A 242 -7.24 26.47 17.78
N ALA A 243 -8.31 27.27 17.89
CA ALA A 243 -9.04 27.41 19.14
C ALA A 243 -9.71 26.09 19.53
N SER A 244 -9.44 25.61 20.74
CA SER A 244 -10.15 24.50 21.37
C SER A 244 -10.55 24.88 22.79
N ALA A 245 -11.66 24.32 23.29
CA ALA A 245 -12.17 24.66 24.62
C ALA A 245 -11.14 24.38 25.73
N GLU A 246 -10.32 23.34 25.56
CA GLU A 246 -9.24 23.01 26.50
C GLU A 246 -8.10 24.04 26.45
N LEU A 247 -7.67 24.45 25.25
CA LEU A 247 -6.62 25.45 25.07
C LEU A 247 -7.07 26.83 25.56
N GLU A 248 -8.31 27.23 25.28
CA GLU A 248 -8.90 28.48 25.78
C GLU A 248 -8.98 28.49 27.31
N GLN A 249 -9.42 27.38 27.92
CA GLN A 249 -9.47 27.27 29.37
C GLN A 249 -8.07 27.33 29.99
N ALA A 250 -7.08 26.65 29.40
CA ALA A 250 -5.72 26.66 29.90
C ALA A 250 -5.07 28.05 29.76
N HIS A 251 -5.32 28.75 28.65
CA HIS A 251 -4.87 30.13 28.46
C HIS A 251 -5.50 31.07 29.50
N LYS A 252 -6.81 30.96 29.76
CA LYS A 252 -7.48 31.76 30.78
C LYS A 252 -6.90 31.52 32.19
N ARG A 253 -6.58 30.26 32.53
CA ARG A 253 -5.90 29.94 33.80
C ARG A 253 -4.50 30.55 33.86
N LEU A 254 -3.72 30.50 32.78
CA LEU A 254 -2.42 31.17 32.72
C LEU A 254 -2.56 32.67 33.00
N GLU A 255 -3.53 33.35 32.38
CA GLU A 255 -3.76 34.77 32.62
C GLU A 255 -4.13 35.08 34.09
N GLN A 256 -4.99 34.25 34.68
CA GLN A 256 -5.44 34.43 36.07
C GLN A 256 -4.34 34.12 37.08
N ASP A 257 -3.71 32.96 36.95
CA ASP A 257 -2.85 32.39 37.98
C ASP A 257 -1.41 32.92 37.86
N LEU A 258 -0.87 33.04 36.64
CA LEU A 258 0.48 33.55 36.41
C LEU A 258 0.48 35.07 36.26
N LEU A 259 -0.25 35.61 35.28
CA LEU A 259 -0.10 37.02 34.88
C LEU A 259 -0.71 37.99 35.89
N ALA A 260 -1.78 37.60 36.57
CA ALA A 260 -2.39 38.38 37.64
C ALA A 260 -1.96 37.89 39.03
N GLY A 261 -2.14 36.61 39.35
CA GLY A 261 -1.85 36.06 40.67
C GLY A 261 -0.37 36.14 41.04
N TYR A 262 0.47 35.37 40.35
CA TYR A 262 1.88 35.23 40.67
C TYR A 262 2.68 36.54 40.50
N GLU A 263 2.37 37.35 39.48
CA GLU A 263 3.00 38.67 39.29
C GLU A 263 2.69 39.66 40.43
N ASN A 264 1.50 39.62 41.02
CA ASN A 264 1.19 40.43 42.19
C ASN A 264 1.88 39.88 43.46
N LEU A 265 1.88 38.56 43.62
CA LEU A 265 2.55 37.88 44.73
C LEU A 265 4.04 38.24 44.77
N ARG A 266 4.75 38.05 43.66
CA ARG A 266 6.19 38.35 43.57
C ARG A 266 6.50 39.82 43.79
N ALA A 267 5.65 40.74 43.32
CA ALA A 267 5.85 42.18 43.53
C ALA A 267 5.82 42.52 45.03
N SER A 268 4.93 41.88 45.80
CA SER A 268 4.88 42.04 47.25
C SER A 268 6.13 41.53 47.96
N VAL A 269 6.65 40.36 47.54
CA VAL A 269 7.85 39.75 48.12
C VAL A 269 9.10 40.58 47.78
N TYR A 270 9.22 41.06 46.55
CA TYR A 270 10.36 41.88 46.10
C TYR A 270 10.41 43.25 46.77
N ALA A 271 9.27 43.82 47.14
CA ALA A 271 9.25 45.03 47.94
C ALA A 271 9.94 44.81 49.30
N SER A 272 9.76 43.63 49.92
CA SER A 272 10.48 43.26 51.15
C SER A 272 11.98 43.00 50.89
N VAL A 273 12.34 42.35 49.77
CA VAL A 273 13.74 42.11 49.36
C VAL A 273 14.54 43.42 49.33
N HIS A 274 14.00 44.48 48.73
CA HIS A 274 14.72 45.76 48.58
C HIS A 274 14.70 46.64 49.83
N THR A 275 13.73 46.44 50.73
CA THR A 275 13.54 47.31 51.91
C THR A 275 14.09 46.71 53.20
N GLY A 276 14.50 45.44 53.20
CA GLY A 276 14.96 44.72 54.39
C GLY A 276 13.85 44.49 55.43
N ARG A 277 12.59 44.66 55.02
CA ARG A 277 11.41 44.37 55.86
C ARG A 277 11.18 42.85 55.91
N PRO A 278 10.50 42.35 56.96
CA PRO A 278 10.07 40.95 56.98
C PRO A 278 9.31 40.59 55.70
N TYR A 279 9.54 39.37 55.22
CA TYR A 279 8.78 38.85 54.08
C TYR A 279 7.29 38.76 54.45
N PRO A 280 6.38 38.99 53.48
CA PRO A 280 4.93 39.02 53.73
C PRO A 280 4.33 37.63 54.01
N MET A 281 5.12 36.57 53.86
CA MET A 281 4.74 35.18 54.03
C MET A 281 5.96 34.35 54.41
N ASP A 282 5.72 33.15 54.94
CA ASP A 282 6.76 32.15 55.15
C ASP A 282 7.10 31.40 53.85
N ALA A 283 8.11 30.53 53.93
CA ALA A 283 8.62 29.80 52.78
C ALA A 283 7.61 28.77 52.26
N ALA A 284 6.88 28.08 53.15
CA ALA A 284 5.87 27.09 52.77
C ALA A 284 4.75 27.73 51.94
N GLN A 285 4.19 28.84 52.43
CA GLN A 285 3.16 29.60 51.72
C GLN A 285 3.68 30.13 50.37
N TRP A 286 4.92 30.63 50.32
CA TRP A 286 5.54 31.07 49.06
C TRP A 286 5.63 29.93 48.04
N TYR A 287 6.07 28.73 48.43
CA TYR A 287 6.15 27.59 47.51
C TYR A 287 4.76 27.17 47.03
N GLN A 288 3.76 27.12 47.91
CA GLN A 288 2.39 26.79 47.54
C GLN A 288 1.81 27.78 46.51
N ASP A 289 1.84 29.07 46.81
CA ASP A 289 1.24 30.10 45.95
C ASP A 289 2.00 30.27 44.63
N ALA A 290 3.33 30.21 44.66
CA ALA A 290 4.14 30.25 43.46
C ALA A 290 3.90 29.04 42.55
N THR A 291 3.65 27.88 43.14
CA THR A 291 3.37 26.65 42.38
C THR A 291 2.07 26.77 41.59
N VAL A 292 1.04 27.44 42.11
CA VAL A 292 -0.22 27.67 41.37
C VAL A 292 0.04 28.41 40.06
N GLY A 293 0.81 29.50 40.10
CA GLY A 293 1.18 30.27 38.91
C GLY A 293 2.02 29.46 37.92
N ILE A 294 3.03 28.73 38.41
CA ILE A 294 3.93 27.92 37.55
C ILE A 294 3.19 26.72 36.95
N ASP A 295 2.32 26.04 37.70
CA ASP A 295 1.53 24.90 37.22
C ASP A 295 0.53 25.31 36.12
N SER A 296 0.12 26.59 36.07
CA SER A 296 -0.68 27.10 34.94
C SER A 296 0.09 27.08 33.61
N VAL A 297 1.42 27.27 33.63
CA VAL A 297 2.29 27.16 32.44
C VAL A 297 2.36 25.71 31.96
N LEU A 298 2.52 24.78 32.90
CA LEU A 298 2.50 23.35 32.62
C LEU A 298 1.13 22.92 32.08
N GLY A 299 0.04 23.42 32.67
CA GLY A 299 -1.32 23.17 32.21
C GLY A 299 -1.54 23.63 30.77
N LEU A 300 -1.00 24.78 30.39
CA LEU A 300 -1.02 25.26 29.01
C LEU A 300 -0.18 24.38 28.08
N SER A 301 1.01 23.96 28.50
CA SER A 301 1.85 23.03 27.71
C SER A 301 1.15 21.69 27.45
N LEU A 302 0.44 21.17 28.44
CA LEU A 302 -0.36 19.95 28.32
C LEU A 302 -1.58 20.14 27.40
N ALA A 303 -2.28 21.28 27.48
CA ALA A 303 -3.40 21.58 26.58
C ALA A 303 -2.92 21.68 25.11
N VAL A 304 -1.77 22.34 24.88
CA VAL A 304 -1.10 22.38 23.58
C VAL A 304 -0.75 20.96 23.12
N SER A 305 -0.18 20.12 24.00
CA SER A 305 0.10 18.70 23.72
C SER A 305 -1.13 17.93 23.26
N ASN A 306 -2.24 18.07 24.00
CA ASN A 306 -3.48 17.37 23.74
C ASN A 306 -4.08 17.78 22.40
N GLN A 307 -4.05 19.08 22.07
CA GLN A 307 -4.48 19.58 20.77
C GLN A 307 -3.68 18.92 19.63
N PHE A 308 -2.35 18.89 19.73
CA PHE A 308 -1.51 18.25 18.71
C PHE A 308 -1.73 16.74 18.62
N ALA A 309 -1.93 16.06 19.75
CA ALA A 309 -2.25 14.64 19.76
C ALA A 309 -3.57 14.34 19.02
N GLN A 310 -4.59 15.20 19.20
CA GLN A 310 -5.85 15.09 18.48
C GLN A 310 -5.66 15.29 16.97
N ASP A 311 -4.88 16.29 16.56
CA ASP A 311 -4.60 16.55 15.14
C ASP A 311 -3.86 15.38 14.47
N ILE A 312 -2.86 14.80 15.16
CA ILE A 312 -2.15 13.59 14.71
C ILE A 312 -3.12 12.40 14.57
N MET A 313 -4.03 12.22 15.52
CA MET A 313 -5.05 11.16 15.45
C MET A 313 -6.02 11.36 14.28
N GLN A 314 -6.41 12.60 13.98
CA GLN A 314 -7.23 12.90 12.80
C GLN A 314 -6.47 12.58 11.51
N LEU A 315 -5.20 12.99 11.42
CA LEU A 315 -4.34 12.69 10.28
C LEU A 315 -4.21 11.17 10.05
N ARG A 316 -4.02 10.41 11.14
CA ARG A 316 -4.00 8.94 11.12
C ARG A 316 -5.29 8.35 10.55
N LYS A 317 -6.45 8.78 11.08
CA LYS A 317 -7.76 8.30 10.60
C LYS A 317 -7.98 8.61 9.12
N HIS A 318 -7.56 9.79 8.67
CA HIS A 318 -7.62 10.15 7.24
C HIS A 318 -6.70 9.27 6.39
N ALA A 319 -5.48 8.99 6.84
CA ALA A 319 -4.56 8.09 6.16
C ALA A 319 -5.12 6.65 6.07
N GLU A 320 -5.65 6.12 7.18
CA GLU A 320 -6.26 4.78 7.22
C GLU A 320 -7.47 4.67 6.28
N ARG A 321 -8.37 5.67 6.29
CA ARG A 321 -9.53 5.70 5.37
C ARG A 321 -9.09 5.73 3.91
N THR A 322 -8.08 6.55 3.58
CA THR A 322 -7.55 6.64 2.21
C THR A 322 -6.96 5.32 1.75
N LEU A 323 -6.23 4.62 2.64
CA LEU A 323 -5.67 3.30 2.37
C LEU A 323 -6.76 2.25 2.11
N ILE A 324 -7.80 2.23 2.95
CA ILE A 324 -8.94 1.31 2.78
C ILE A 324 -9.64 1.55 1.44
N LEU A 325 -9.91 2.81 1.09
CA LEU A 325 -10.54 3.17 -0.19
C LEU A 325 -9.68 2.77 -1.40
N LEU A 326 -8.37 3.01 -1.35
CA LEU A 326 -7.45 2.60 -2.41
C LEU A 326 -7.37 1.08 -2.52
N SER A 327 -7.35 0.35 -1.40
CA SER A 327 -7.35 -1.12 -1.39
C SER A 327 -8.64 -1.70 -1.95
N LEU A 328 -9.79 -1.08 -1.65
CA LEU A 328 -11.08 -1.47 -2.22
C LEU A 328 -11.11 -1.20 -3.73
N ALA A 329 -10.67 -0.03 -4.17
CA ALA A 329 -10.57 0.30 -5.60
C ALA A 329 -9.66 -0.67 -6.35
N PHE A 330 -8.53 -1.05 -5.74
CA PHE A 330 -7.62 -2.06 -6.28
C PHE A 330 -8.25 -3.44 -6.37
N ALA A 331 -8.98 -3.88 -5.35
CA ALA A 331 -9.71 -5.15 -5.36
C ALA A 331 -10.78 -5.18 -6.47
N VAL A 332 -11.51 -4.09 -6.66
CA VAL A 332 -12.49 -3.94 -7.75
C VAL A 332 -11.81 -4.03 -9.11
N LEU A 333 -10.66 -3.36 -9.30
CA LEU A 333 -9.86 -3.43 -10.52
C LEU A 333 -9.41 -4.87 -10.82
N LEU A 334 -8.96 -5.63 -9.81
CA LEU A 334 -8.58 -7.03 -9.98
C LEU A 334 -9.77 -7.92 -10.38
N VAL A 335 -10.95 -7.71 -9.79
CA VAL A 335 -12.17 -8.44 -10.15
C VAL A 335 -12.60 -8.10 -11.58
N MET A 336 -12.57 -6.82 -11.96
CA MET A 336 -12.86 -6.39 -13.34
C MET A 336 -11.87 -6.98 -14.34
N LEU A 337 -10.58 -6.99 -14.01
CA LEU A 337 -9.54 -7.61 -14.84
C LEU A 337 -9.80 -9.11 -15.00
N TRP A 338 -10.08 -9.82 -13.90
CA TRP A 338 -10.40 -11.25 -13.94
C TRP A 338 -11.62 -11.53 -14.82
N PHE A 339 -12.69 -10.74 -14.69
CA PHE A 339 -13.90 -10.87 -15.50
C PHE A 339 -13.61 -10.61 -16.98
N THR A 340 -12.82 -9.58 -17.29
CA THR A 340 -12.41 -9.22 -18.66
C THR A 340 -11.59 -10.34 -19.30
N VAL A 341 -10.56 -10.83 -18.60
CA VAL A 341 -9.73 -11.95 -19.07
C VAL A 341 -10.57 -13.20 -19.30
N ARG A 342 -11.47 -13.51 -18.36
CA ARG A 342 -12.38 -14.65 -18.46
C ARG A 342 -13.34 -14.51 -19.64
N SER A 343 -13.89 -13.32 -19.86
CA SER A 343 -14.79 -12.99 -20.97
C SER A 343 -14.08 -13.16 -22.32
N VAL A 344 -12.92 -12.53 -22.49
CA VAL A 344 -12.10 -12.62 -23.72
C VAL A 344 -11.66 -14.05 -23.99
N SER A 345 -11.23 -14.79 -22.96
CA SER A 345 -10.84 -16.20 -23.09
C SER A 345 -12.00 -17.08 -23.57
N ARG A 346 -13.20 -16.88 -23.01
CA ARG A 346 -14.39 -17.68 -23.33
C ARG A 346 -15.03 -17.31 -24.66
N ARG A 347 -15.15 -16.01 -24.95
CA ARG A 347 -15.87 -15.49 -26.12
C ARG A 347 -14.99 -15.36 -27.37
N VAL A 348 -13.68 -15.19 -27.21
CA VAL A 348 -12.77 -14.95 -28.36
C VAL A 348 -11.75 -16.07 -28.52
N LEU A 349 -10.88 -16.31 -27.52
CA LEU A 349 -9.75 -17.23 -27.71
C LEU A 349 -10.17 -18.69 -27.90
N ARG A 350 -11.18 -19.16 -27.15
CA ARG A 350 -11.65 -20.55 -27.26
C ARG A 350 -12.29 -20.83 -28.63
N PRO A 351 -13.29 -20.06 -29.11
CA PRO A 351 -13.86 -20.27 -30.44
C PRO A 351 -12.83 -20.16 -31.55
N LEU A 352 -11.91 -19.20 -31.47
CA LEU A 352 -10.86 -19.03 -32.48
C LEU A 352 -9.96 -20.28 -32.61
N ARG A 353 -9.59 -20.91 -31.48
CA ARG A 353 -8.83 -22.18 -31.50
C ARG A 353 -9.65 -23.33 -32.10
N THR A 354 -10.96 -23.34 -31.88
CA THR A 354 -11.84 -24.34 -32.48
C THR A 354 -11.87 -24.18 -34.01
N LEU A 355 -11.99 -22.94 -34.50
CA LEU A 355 -11.94 -22.65 -35.93
C LEU A 355 -10.58 -22.98 -36.55
N GLU A 356 -9.49 -22.62 -35.87
CA GLU A 356 -8.12 -22.96 -36.30
C GLU A 356 -7.93 -24.47 -36.46
N LYS A 357 -8.36 -25.26 -35.46
CA LYS A 357 -8.30 -26.72 -35.53
C LYS A 357 -9.17 -27.28 -36.64
N ALA A 358 -10.40 -26.79 -36.80
CA ALA A 358 -11.30 -27.24 -37.85
C ALA A 358 -10.77 -26.92 -39.25
N ALA A 359 -10.19 -25.73 -39.45
CA ALA A 359 -9.54 -25.37 -40.70
C ALA A 359 -8.35 -26.31 -41.01
N ALA A 360 -7.55 -26.65 -39.99
CA ALA A 360 -6.45 -27.60 -40.13
C ALA A 360 -6.93 -29.03 -40.44
N THR A 361 -8.01 -29.52 -39.83
CA THR A 361 -8.53 -30.87 -40.16
C THR A 361 -9.09 -30.93 -41.58
N ILE A 362 -9.85 -29.90 -41.98
CA ILE A 362 -10.39 -29.77 -43.34
C ILE A 362 -9.26 -29.71 -44.38
N SER A 363 -8.17 -28.96 -44.11
CA SER A 363 -7.05 -28.87 -45.04
C SER A 363 -6.28 -30.18 -45.23
N HIS A 364 -6.32 -31.08 -44.24
CA HIS A 364 -5.74 -32.43 -44.33
C HIS A 364 -6.73 -33.45 -44.92
N GLY A 365 -7.91 -33.02 -45.37
CA GLY A 365 -8.91 -33.87 -46.04
C GLY A 365 -9.87 -34.60 -45.11
N ASP A 366 -9.79 -34.40 -43.79
CA ASP A 366 -10.74 -34.96 -42.84
C ASP A 366 -11.97 -34.05 -42.72
N LEU A 367 -13.03 -34.40 -43.46
CA LEU A 367 -14.31 -33.72 -43.45
C LEU A 367 -15.34 -34.39 -42.53
N SER A 368 -14.97 -35.43 -41.77
CA SER A 368 -15.92 -36.24 -41.00
C SER A 368 -16.49 -35.53 -39.78
N GLN A 369 -15.73 -34.60 -39.20
CA GLN A 369 -16.10 -33.90 -37.98
C GLN A 369 -16.85 -32.61 -38.28
N ALA A 370 -18.08 -32.50 -37.79
CA ALA A 370 -18.84 -31.25 -37.83
C ALA A 370 -18.26 -30.22 -36.86
N LEU A 371 -18.32 -28.94 -37.23
CA LEU A 371 -17.96 -27.88 -36.29
C LEU A 371 -19.04 -27.76 -35.20
N PRO A 372 -18.66 -27.60 -33.92
CA PRO A 372 -19.64 -27.36 -32.85
C PRO A 372 -20.36 -26.04 -33.11
N ARG A 373 -21.64 -25.98 -32.75
CA ARG A 373 -22.44 -24.76 -32.86
C ARG A 373 -21.80 -23.65 -32.02
N MET A 374 -21.31 -22.61 -32.68
CA MET A 374 -20.75 -21.42 -32.03
C MET A 374 -21.88 -20.45 -31.69
N GLY A 375 -21.59 -19.43 -30.87
CA GLY A 375 -22.59 -18.41 -30.49
C GLY A 375 -23.09 -17.60 -31.70
N ASP A 376 -24.06 -16.71 -31.50
CA ASP A 376 -24.66 -15.92 -32.61
C ASP A 376 -23.90 -14.61 -32.92
N ASP A 377 -22.58 -14.57 -32.69
CA ASP A 377 -21.70 -13.41 -32.90
C ASP A 377 -20.91 -13.48 -34.22
N GLU A 378 -19.95 -12.57 -34.43
CA GLU A 378 -19.04 -12.56 -35.60
C GLU A 378 -18.32 -13.91 -35.79
N LEU A 379 -17.85 -14.52 -34.70
CA LEU A 379 -17.16 -15.81 -34.74
C LEU A 379 -18.14 -16.95 -34.99
N GLY A 380 -19.37 -16.81 -34.51
CA GLY A 380 -20.54 -17.59 -34.90
C GLY A 380 -20.77 -17.66 -36.39
N ARG A 381 -20.93 -16.49 -37.02
CA ARG A 381 -21.13 -16.36 -38.46
C ARG A 381 -19.97 -16.96 -39.24
N LEU A 382 -18.73 -16.74 -38.79
CA LEU A 382 -17.56 -17.36 -39.38
C LEU A 382 -17.58 -18.88 -39.24
N GLY A 383 -17.92 -19.43 -38.08
CA GLY A 383 -18.09 -20.86 -37.87
C GLY A 383 -19.18 -21.48 -38.74
N GLY A 384 -20.29 -20.78 -38.94
CA GLY A 384 -21.35 -21.18 -39.88
C GLY A 384 -20.86 -21.22 -41.33
N ALA A 385 -20.07 -20.23 -41.76
CA ALA A 385 -19.48 -20.22 -43.09
C ALA A 385 -18.49 -21.39 -43.31
N PHE A 386 -17.66 -21.69 -42.31
CA PHE A 386 -16.75 -22.85 -42.34
C PHE A 386 -17.50 -24.18 -42.41
N GLU A 387 -18.57 -24.34 -41.62
CA GLU A 387 -19.41 -25.53 -41.66
C GLU A 387 -20.15 -25.69 -42.99
N HIS A 388 -20.61 -24.58 -43.59
CA HIS A 388 -21.20 -24.60 -44.93
C HIS A 388 -20.18 -25.06 -45.97
N MET A 389 -18.97 -24.49 -45.97
CA MET A 389 -17.88 -24.91 -46.86
C MET A 389 -17.55 -26.41 -46.71
N ARG A 390 -17.44 -26.91 -45.47
CA ARG A 390 -17.20 -28.33 -45.19
C ARG A 390 -18.29 -29.22 -45.79
N LYS A 391 -19.56 -28.87 -45.59
CA LYS A 391 -20.70 -29.61 -46.16
C LYS A 391 -20.70 -29.62 -47.69
N THR A 392 -20.41 -28.48 -48.31
CA THR A 392 -20.31 -28.37 -49.77
C THR A 392 -19.21 -29.29 -50.31
N LEU A 393 -18.01 -29.24 -49.72
CA LEU A 393 -16.91 -30.13 -50.12
C LEU A 393 -17.24 -31.62 -49.94
N LEU A 394 -17.90 -31.98 -48.83
CA LEU A 394 -18.33 -33.37 -48.60
C LEU A 394 -19.35 -33.81 -49.65
N GLY A 395 -20.33 -32.95 -49.97
CA GLY A 395 -21.32 -33.21 -51.01
C GLY A 395 -20.71 -33.37 -52.41
N ASP A 396 -19.69 -32.56 -52.74
CA ASP A 396 -18.95 -32.67 -54.00
C ASP A 396 -18.17 -33.99 -54.10
N ILE A 397 -17.55 -34.44 -53.00
CA ILE A 397 -16.87 -35.74 -52.94
C ILE A 397 -17.87 -36.88 -53.13
N GLU A 398 -18.98 -36.88 -52.38
CA GLU A 398 -20.02 -37.91 -52.52
C GLU A 398 -20.62 -37.96 -53.92
N ARG A 399 -20.84 -36.79 -54.56
CA ARG A 399 -21.33 -36.72 -55.94
C ARG A 399 -20.33 -37.37 -56.90
N ARG A 400 -19.04 -37.04 -56.79
CA ARG A 400 -17.99 -37.64 -57.62
C ARG A 400 -17.91 -39.15 -57.43
N GLU A 401 -18.06 -39.64 -56.21
CA GLU A 401 -18.07 -41.08 -55.93
C GLU A 401 -19.30 -41.78 -56.52
N ARG A 402 -20.48 -41.15 -56.46
CA ARG A 402 -21.71 -41.68 -57.07
C ARG A 402 -21.59 -41.71 -58.59
N ASP A 403 -21.11 -40.64 -59.21
CA ASP A 403 -20.92 -40.55 -60.66
C ASP A 403 -19.91 -41.61 -61.14
N ALA A 404 -18.79 -41.76 -60.42
CA ALA A 404 -17.81 -42.83 -60.69
C ALA A 404 -18.43 -44.23 -60.53
N THR A 405 -19.29 -44.44 -59.53
CA THR A 405 -19.98 -45.71 -59.32
C THR A 405 -21.01 -46.00 -60.41
N GLN A 406 -21.77 -44.99 -60.85
CA GLN A 406 -22.74 -45.12 -61.95
C GLN A 406 -22.03 -45.43 -63.26
N LEU A 407 -20.92 -44.74 -63.56
CA LEU A 407 -20.12 -45.02 -64.75
C LEU A 407 -19.59 -46.46 -64.73
N ARG A 408 -19.07 -46.94 -63.58
CA ARG A 408 -18.64 -48.35 -63.43
C ARG A 408 -19.80 -49.33 -63.65
N LYS A 409 -21.00 -49.04 -63.14
CA LYS A 409 -22.19 -49.88 -63.35
C LYS A 409 -22.62 -49.92 -64.81
N PHE A 410 -22.64 -48.77 -65.49
CA PHE A 410 -23.00 -48.68 -66.91
C PHE A 410 -22.00 -49.45 -67.78
N MET A 411 -20.70 -49.27 -67.54
CA MET A 411 -19.66 -50.05 -68.22
C MET A 411 -19.83 -51.55 -67.99
N ALA A 412 -20.15 -51.98 -66.77
CA ALA A 412 -20.41 -53.39 -66.47
C ALA A 412 -21.66 -53.94 -67.18
N LEU A 413 -22.70 -53.13 -67.39
CA LEU A 413 -23.89 -53.50 -68.14
C LEU A 413 -23.60 -53.63 -69.64
N ILE A 414 -22.87 -52.67 -70.22
CA ILE A 414 -22.45 -52.73 -71.63
C ILE A 414 -21.63 -54.01 -71.86
N GLU A 415 -20.67 -54.29 -70.97
CA GLU A 415 -19.79 -55.46 -71.06
C GLU A 415 -20.57 -56.79 -71.03
N ARG A 416 -21.72 -56.82 -70.36
CA ARG A 416 -22.57 -58.02 -70.21
C ARG A 416 -23.82 -58.02 -71.08
N SER A 417 -23.99 -57.06 -72.00
CA SER A 417 -25.15 -56.98 -72.89
C SER A 417 -25.22 -58.20 -73.81
N ALA A 418 -26.42 -58.73 -74.05
CA ALA A 418 -26.66 -59.87 -74.94
C ALA A 418 -26.59 -59.51 -76.44
N SER A 419 -26.42 -58.23 -76.77
CA SER A 419 -26.17 -57.77 -78.14
C SER A 419 -24.68 -57.50 -78.35
N ALA A 420 -24.15 -57.92 -79.50
CA ALA A 420 -22.78 -57.57 -79.90
C ALA A 420 -22.70 -56.06 -80.12
N MET A 421 -21.78 -55.41 -79.39
CA MET A 421 -21.65 -53.96 -79.40
C MET A 421 -20.21 -53.58 -79.72
N ILE A 422 -20.07 -52.61 -80.61
CA ILE A 422 -18.81 -52.03 -81.05
C ILE A 422 -18.92 -50.51 -80.94
N VAL A 423 -17.90 -49.89 -80.38
CA VAL A 423 -17.76 -48.43 -80.32
C VAL A 423 -16.52 -48.09 -81.10
N THR A 424 -16.63 -47.11 -81.99
CA THR A 424 -15.52 -46.62 -82.82
C THR A 424 -15.36 -45.12 -82.64
N ASP A 425 -14.16 -44.62 -82.92
CA ASP A 425 -13.96 -43.20 -83.19
C ASP A 425 -14.64 -42.78 -84.52
N ARG A 426 -14.46 -41.51 -84.89
CA ARG A 426 -15.06 -40.93 -86.11
C ARG A 426 -14.46 -41.48 -87.40
N GLU A 427 -13.22 -41.95 -87.35
CA GLU A 427 -12.47 -42.55 -88.46
C GLU A 427 -12.82 -44.05 -88.65
N GLY A 428 -13.61 -44.59 -87.73
CA GLY A 428 -14.09 -45.95 -87.69
C GLY A 428 -13.09 -46.92 -87.07
N ILE A 429 -12.10 -46.44 -86.32
CA ILE A 429 -11.21 -47.28 -85.52
C ILE A 429 -11.95 -47.72 -84.26
N VAL A 430 -11.94 -49.01 -83.98
CA VAL A 430 -12.63 -49.61 -82.84
C VAL A 430 -11.96 -49.16 -81.53
N GLU A 431 -12.70 -48.48 -80.67
CA GLU A 431 -12.29 -48.06 -79.32
C GLU A 431 -12.68 -49.10 -78.27
N TYR A 432 -13.80 -49.78 -78.47
CA TYR A 432 -14.33 -50.77 -77.54
C TYR A 432 -15.20 -51.81 -78.24
N VAL A 433 -15.10 -53.05 -77.79
CA VAL A 433 -16.03 -54.14 -78.11
C VAL A 433 -16.46 -54.81 -76.81
N ASN A 434 -17.73 -55.18 -76.70
CA ASN A 434 -18.22 -55.89 -75.53
C ASN A 434 -18.02 -57.41 -75.65
N ARG A 435 -18.18 -58.14 -74.54
CA ARG A 435 -18.05 -59.61 -74.51
C ARG A 435 -18.92 -60.34 -75.53
N GLN A 436 -20.13 -59.85 -75.82
CA GLN A 436 -21.00 -60.52 -76.78
C GLN A 436 -20.47 -60.41 -78.22
N PHE A 437 -19.86 -59.28 -78.59
CA PHE A 437 -19.19 -59.11 -79.88
C PHE A 437 -18.14 -60.19 -80.07
N THR A 438 -17.29 -60.43 -79.06
CA THR A 438 -16.22 -61.42 -79.15
C THR A 438 -16.79 -62.84 -79.26
N GLN A 439 -17.85 -63.16 -78.51
CA GLN A 439 -18.49 -64.48 -78.56
C GLN A 439 -19.15 -64.79 -79.92
N VAL A 440 -19.92 -63.83 -80.45
CA VAL A 440 -20.67 -64.02 -81.70
C VAL A 440 -19.73 -64.09 -82.89
N THR A 441 -18.66 -63.28 -82.89
CA THR A 441 -17.81 -63.12 -84.07
C THR A 441 -16.50 -63.88 -84.02
N GLY A 442 -16.05 -64.28 -82.83
CA GLY A 442 -14.81 -65.03 -82.61
C GLY A 442 -13.54 -64.19 -82.59
N TYR A 443 -13.64 -62.86 -82.68
CA TYR A 443 -12.51 -61.95 -82.55
C TYR A 443 -12.37 -61.46 -81.12
N GLU A 444 -11.17 -61.62 -80.54
CA GLU A 444 -10.91 -61.13 -79.18
C GLU A 444 -10.79 -59.60 -79.15
N ARG A 445 -10.94 -59.02 -77.94
CA ARG A 445 -10.88 -57.57 -77.74
C ARG A 445 -9.57 -56.96 -78.27
N ASP A 446 -8.45 -57.58 -77.94
CA ASP A 446 -7.11 -57.12 -78.35
C ASP A 446 -6.86 -57.29 -79.86
N GLU A 447 -7.61 -58.17 -80.53
CA GLU A 447 -7.57 -58.33 -81.99
C GLU A 447 -8.48 -57.36 -82.74
N SER A 448 -9.37 -56.67 -82.02
CA SER A 448 -10.45 -55.84 -82.57
C SER A 448 -10.22 -54.35 -82.32
N VAL A 449 -9.86 -53.97 -81.09
CA VAL A 449 -9.60 -52.58 -80.69
C VAL A 449 -8.36 -52.06 -81.44
N GLY A 450 -8.43 -50.80 -81.92
CA GLY A 450 -7.38 -50.17 -82.73
C GLY A 450 -7.43 -50.52 -84.22
N ARG A 451 -8.35 -51.37 -84.68
CA ARG A 451 -8.56 -51.68 -86.11
C ARG A 451 -9.75 -50.95 -86.69
N LYS A 452 -9.76 -50.74 -88.01
CA LYS A 452 -10.91 -50.15 -88.70
C LYS A 452 -12.08 -51.13 -88.78
N ALA A 453 -13.27 -50.68 -88.34
CA ALA A 453 -14.52 -51.43 -88.32
C ALA A 453 -14.89 -51.86 -89.75
N GLY A 454 -14.68 -53.14 -90.03
CA GLY A 454 -14.78 -53.69 -91.38
C GLY A 454 -13.85 -54.88 -91.65
N PHE A 455 -12.89 -55.15 -90.77
CA PHE A 455 -12.01 -56.33 -90.88
C PHE A 455 -12.78 -57.68 -90.98
N TRP A 456 -14.01 -57.73 -90.46
CA TRP A 456 -14.90 -58.88 -90.47
C TRP A 456 -15.97 -58.88 -91.58
N ARG A 457 -15.84 -58.04 -92.61
CA ARG A 457 -16.81 -57.99 -93.72
C ARG A 457 -16.83 -59.32 -94.48
N SER A 458 -18.02 -59.79 -94.87
CA SER A 458 -18.19 -61.00 -95.68
C SER A 458 -18.02 -60.75 -97.19
N GLY A 459 -18.18 -59.49 -97.63
CA GLY A 459 -18.29 -59.12 -99.03
C GLY A 459 -19.68 -59.31 -99.65
N MET A 460 -20.65 -59.85 -98.90
CA MET A 460 -22.01 -60.13 -99.37
C MET A 460 -23.00 -58.96 -99.17
N THR A 461 -22.61 -57.93 -98.42
CA THR A 461 -23.37 -56.69 -98.22
C THR A 461 -22.94 -55.66 -99.27
N ALA A 462 -23.90 -55.04 -99.96
CA ALA A 462 -23.61 -54.10 -101.04
C ALA A 462 -22.80 -52.88 -100.54
N ALA A 463 -21.84 -52.40 -101.35
CA ALA A 463 -20.99 -51.28 -100.95
C ALA A 463 -21.79 -50.02 -100.60
N SER A 464 -22.87 -49.76 -101.35
CA SER A 464 -23.79 -48.65 -101.13
C SER A 464 -24.45 -48.68 -99.74
N GLN A 465 -24.63 -49.85 -99.12
CA GLN A 465 -25.16 -49.94 -97.75
C GLN A 465 -24.16 -49.46 -96.69
N TYR A 466 -22.86 -49.68 -96.91
CA TYR A 466 -21.82 -49.14 -96.01
C TYR A 466 -21.68 -47.62 -96.17
N ASP A 467 -21.84 -47.10 -97.38
CA ASP A 467 -21.82 -45.66 -97.64
C ASP A 467 -22.99 -44.98 -96.92
N ILE A 468 -24.19 -45.56 -97.00
CA ILE A 468 -25.38 -45.08 -96.26
C ILE A 468 -25.17 -45.16 -94.74
N LEU A 469 -24.58 -46.26 -94.23
CA LEU A 469 -24.22 -46.40 -92.81
C LEU A 469 -23.30 -45.27 -92.35
N TRP A 470 -22.18 -45.06 -93.04
CA TRP A 470 -21.20 -44.05 -92.63
C TRP A 470 -21.70 -42.63 -92.84
N GLU A 471 -22.45 -42.36 -93.90
CA GLU A 471 -23.10 -41.07 -94.11
C GLU A 471 -24.05 -40.75 -92.95
N ALA A 472 -24.88 -41.71 -92.54
CA ALA A 472 -25.78 -41.55 -91.42
C ALA A 472 -25.01 -41.30 -90.11
N LEU A 473 -24.03 -42.15 -89.78
CA LEU A 473 -23.26 -42.05 -88.53
C LEU A 473 -22.44 -40.74 -88.44
N LEU A 474 -21.80 -40.31 -89.54
CA LEU A 474 -21.01 -39.07 -89.57
C LEU A 474 -21.89 -37.81 -89.43
N GLN A 475 -23.15 -37.90 -89.83
CA GLN A 475 -24.15 -36.85 -89.63
C GLN A 475 -24.84 -36.94 -88.25
N GLY A 476 -24.42 -37.87 -87.38
CA GLY A 476 -25.02 -38.10 -86.06
C GLY A 476 -26.42 -38.74 -86.12
N ARG A 477 -26.80 -39.31 -87.27
CA ARG A 477 -28.08 -40.01 -87.46
C ARG A 477 -27.92 -41.48 -87.08
N VAL A 478 -28.98 -42.06 -86.52
CA VAL A 478 -29.06 -43.51 -86.27
C VAL A 478 -29.22 -44.22 -87.61
N TRP A 479 -28.43 -45.26 -87.83
CA TRP A 479 -28.60 -46.18 -88.94
C TRP A 479 -29.09 -47.54 -88.43
N GLU A 480 -30.10 -48.08 -89.08
CA GLU A 480 -30.61 -49.43 -88.84
C GLU A 480 -30.64 -50.17 -90.17
N GLY A 481 -30.18 -51.42 -90.15
CA GLY A 481 -30.15 -52.26 -91.33
C GLY A 481 -29.45 -53.58 -91.07
N GLU A 482 -29.62 -54.51 -92.00
CA GLU A 482 -28.99 -55.82 -91.91
C GLU A 482 -27.67 -55.83 -92.69
N MET A 483 -26.61 -56.27 -92.03
CA MET A 483 -25.31 -56.53 -92.65
C MET A 483 -24.94 -58.00 -92.47
N ILE A 484 -24.41 -58.60 -93.53
CA ILE A 484 -23.88 -59.95 -93.51
C ILE A 484 -22.38 -59.81 -93.27
N ASN A 485 -21.91 -60.20 -92.08
CA ASN A 485 -20.50 -60.24 -91.73
C ASN A 485 -20.04 -61.69 -91.55
N ARG A 486 -18.72 -61.92 -91.61
CA ARG A 486 -18.15 -63.25 -91.37
C ARG A 486 -17.80 -63.43 -89.90
N ARG A 487 -18.12 -64.61 -89.37
CA ARG A 487 -17.52 -65.14 -88.14
C ARG A 487 -16.11 -65.64 -88.48
N LYS A 488 -15.17 -65.49 -87.54
CA LYS A 488 -13.79 -66.00 -87.68
C LYS A 488 -13.76 -67.52 -87.87
#